data_AF-A0A1F2TKD5-F1
#
_entry.id   AF-A0A1F2TKD5-F1
#
_cell.length_a   1.000
_cell.length_b   1.000
_cell.length_c   1.000
_cell.angle_alpha   90.00
_cell.angle_beta   90.00
_cell.angle_gamma   90.00
#
_symmetry.space_group_name_H-M   'P 1'
#
loop_
_entity.id
_entity.type
_entity.pdbx_description
1 polymer ?
#
loop_
_entity_poly.entity_id
_entity_poly.type
_entity_poly.pdbx_seq_one_letter_code
_entity_poly.pdbx_strand_id
1 'polypeptide(L)'
;MALMGYARSASRVHWHIYGVLEDTSPHAFSPALGQAGAISALSTLLFFALVVFLLWVVIRVSRHFGFSTQYFFLAPFVHWVVSLPEKLPVPAARQVSKQSSPLWKALASACGLLIFLVYLSYWVPQLVSLPPKKVAFDPTQIKTKADLAEAGKQLFFGKAQCALCHSVEQTEAPRAPAMQGLGAKRTREYIYESMVKPEAVIYKQYAEEGPAKLFSSQMPIINKPPVDLSETEMLAVVAFVQSLGGQVTVEPEEVKALIPVSASEKVRDGN
;
A
#
# COMPACT_ATOMS: atom_id res chain seq x y z
N MET A 1 -1.29 -12.43 -9.80
CA MET A 1 -0.13 -12.12 -8.95
C MET A 1 0.25 -10.63 -8.95
N ALA A 2 0.34 -9.97 -10.11
CA ALA A 2 0.73 -8.54 -10.19
C ALA A 2 -0.15 -7.59 -9.34
N LEU A 3 -1.47 -7.78 -9.32
CA LEU A 3 -2.38 -6.93 -8.53
C LEU A 3 -2.18 -7.05 -7.01
N MET A 4 -1.85 -8.26 -6.51
CA MET A 4 -1.54 -8.47 -5.08
C MET A 4 -0.20 -7.84 -4.71
N GLY A 5 0.77 -7.88 -5.64
CA GLY A 5 2.03 -7.15 -5.50
C GLY A 5 1.80 -5.63 -5.41
N TYR A 6 0.93 -5.09 -6.26
CA TYR A 6 0.50 -3.69 -6.19
C TYR A 6 -0.17 -3.38 -4.84
N ALA A 7 -1.14 -4.19 -4.40
CA ALA A 7 -1.83 -3.96 -3.12
C ALA A 7 -0.88 -3.92 -1.92
N ARG A 8 0.11 -4.82 -1.86
CA ARG A 8 1.15 -4.83 -0.83
C ARG A 8 2.13 -3.65 -0.95
N SER A 9 2.36 -3.15 -2.16
CA SER A 9 3.19 -1.96 -2.36
C SER A 9 2.45 -0.70 -1.96
N ALA A 10 1.18 -0.57 -2.38
CA ALA A 10 0.32 0.55 -2.07
C ALA A 10 0.08 0.70 -0.56
N SER A 11 0.03 -0.41 0.18
CA SER A 11 -0.10 -0.36 1.64
C SER A 11 1.15 0.13 2.37
N ARG A 12 2.34 0.07 1.77
CA ARG A 12 3.58 0.63 2.35
C ARG A 12 3.72 2.14 2.12
N VAL A 13 2.93 2.70 1.19
CA VAL A 13 2.94 4.12 0.84
C VAL A 13 4.38 4.61 0.53
N HIS A 14 4.91 5.54 1.32
CA HIS A 14 6.23 6.16 1.17
C HIS A 14 7.27 5.58 2.16
N TRP A 15 7.04 4.40 2.71
CA TRP A 15 7.94 3.77 3.68
C TRP A 15 8.72 2.61 3.07
N HIS A 16 10.04 2.59 3.26
CA HIS A 16 10.89 1.42 2.98
C HIS A 16 10.84 0.43 4.16
N ILE A 17 11.01 0.96 5.38
CA ILE A 17 10.80 0.25 6.63
C ILE A 17 9.85 1.12 7.44
N TYR A 18 8.65 0.60 7.72
CA TYR A 18 7.59 1.34 8.39
C TYR A 18 8.08 1.92 9.73
N GLY A 19 7.99 3.24 9.88
CA GLY A 19 8.40 3.96 11.09
C GLY A 19 9.91 4.07 11.32
N VAL A 20 10.75 3.58 10.40
CA VAL A 20 12.22 3.58 10.56
C VAL A 20 12.91 4.26 9.39
N LEU A 21 12.53 3.90 8.15
CA LEU A 21 13.15 4.41 6.93
C LEU A 21 12.07 4.85 5.95
N GLU A 22 11.89 6.16 5.85
CA GLU A 22 10.99 6.81 4.92
C GLU A 22 11.69 7.05 3.57
N ASP A 23 10.96 6.86 2.47
CA ASP A 23 11.38 7.22 1.12
C ASP A 23 10.98 8.67 0.84
N THR A 24 11.96 9.57 0.85
CA THR A 24 11.78 10.99 0.54
C THR A 24 12.09 11.33 -0.91
N SER A 25 12.29 10.32 -1.77
CA SER A 25 12.59 10.57 -3.17
C SER A 25 11.40 11.22 -3.89
N PRO A 26 11.64 12.04 -4.93
CA PRO A 26 10.57 12.66 -5.72
C PRO A 26 9.61 11.65 -6.38
N HIS A 27 10.02 10.37 -6.44
CA HIS A 27 9.29 9.29 -7.09
C HIS A 27 8.68 8.30 -6.08
N ALA A 28 8.67 8.64 -4.79
CA ALA A 28 8.04 7.85 -3.73
C ALA A 28 6.50 7.95 -3.79
N PHE A 29 5.89 7.38 -4.83
CA PHE A 29 4.43 7.32 -4.97
C PHE A 29 3.98 5.95 -5.48
N SER A 30 2.79 5.53 -5.08
CA SER A 30 2.13 4.39 -5.70
C SER A 30 1.31 4.88 -6.89
N PRO A 31 1.50 4.32 -8.11
CA PRO A 31 0.71 4.71 -9.27
C PRO A 31 -0.76 4.41 -9.03
N ALA A 32 -1.65 5.12 -9.72
CA ALA A 32 -3.08 4.89 -9.55
C ALA A 32 -3.47 3.48 -10.04
N LEU A 33 -4.58 2.94 -9.51
CA LEU A 33 -5.01 1.56 -9.76
C LEU A 33 -5.17 1.26 -11.26
N GLY A 34 -5.67 2.22 -12.04
CA GLY A 34 -5.80 2.11 -13.50
C GLY A 34 -4.45 1.95 -14.21
N GLN A 35 -3.45 2.75 -13.81
CA GLN A 35 -2.09 2.65 -14.35
C GLN A 35 -1.43 1.32 -13.97
N ALA A 36 -1.57 0.89 -12.71
CA ALA A 36 -1.09 -0.41 -12.26
C ALA A 36 -1.75 -1.57 -13.03
N GLY A 37 -3.07 -1.47 -13.25
CA GLY A 37 -3.84 -2.42 -14.06
C GLY A 37 -3.35 -2.47 -15.52
N ALA A 38 -3.08 -1.32 -16.13
CA ALA A 38 -2.55 -1.23 -17.49
C ALA A 38 -1.16 -1.88 -17.62
N ILE A 39 -0.24 -1.63 -16.66
CA ILE A 39 1.10 -2.25 -16.65
C ILE A 39 0.98 -3.78 -16.47
N SER A 40 0.08 -4.24 -15.60
CA SER A 40 -0.20 -5.66 -15.40
C SER A 40 -0.74 -6.32 -16.68
N ALA A 41 -1.69 -5.66 -17.37
CA ALA A 41 -2.24 -6.15 -18.64
C ALA A 41 -1.17 -6.20 -19.73
N LEU A 42 -0.34 -5.15 -19.85
CA LEU A 42 0.78 -5.09 -20.79
C LEU A 42 1.78 -6.24 -20.54
N SER A 43 2.17 -6.47 -19.29
CA SER A 43 3.08 -7.55 -18.92
C SER A 43 2.52 -8.92 -19.29
N THR A 44 1.21 -9.11 -19.09
CA THR A 44 0.49 -10.34 -19.43
C THR A 44 0.45 -10.55 -20.94
N LEU A 45 0.16 -9.50 -21.71
CA LEU A 45 0.19 -9.54 -23.18
C LEU A 45 1.58 -9.86 -23.71
N LEU A 46 2.62 -9.23 -23.16
CA LEU A 46 4.00 -9.48 -23.55
C LEU A 46 4.41 -10.93 -23.27
N PHE A 47 4.04 -11.49 -22.11
CA PHE A 47 4.27 -12.90 -21.80
C PHE A 47 3.63 -13.83 -22.84
N PHE A 48 2.33 -13.64 -23.14
CA PHE A 48 1.65 -14.48 -24.13
C PHE A 48 2.19 -14.27 -25.55
N ALA A 49 2.58 -13.05 -25.91
CA ALA A 49 3.23 -12.77 -27.19
C ALA A 49 4.56 -13.53 -27.33
N LEU A 50 5.37 -13.58 -26.29
CA LEU A 50 6.60 -14.36 -26.25
C LEU A 50 6.32 -15.87 -26.36
N VAL A 51 5.32 -16.39 -25.63
CA VAL A 51 4.92 -17.80 -25.72
C VAL A 51 4.47 -18.16 -27.13
N VAL A 52 3.62 -17.34 -27.75
CA VAL A 52 3.17 -17.53 -29.14
C VAL A 52 4.35 -17.46 -30.10
N PHE A 53 5.27 -16.52 -29.89
CA PHE A 53 6.49 -16.40 -30.70
C PHE A 53 7.36 -17.66 -30.60
N LEU A 54 7.59 -18.18 -29.40
CA LEU A 54 8.35 -19.42 -29.20
C LEU A 54 7.67 -20.61 -29.89
N LEU A 55 6.37 -20.78 -29.69
CA LEU A 55 5.61 -21.85 -30.36
C LEU A 55 5.64 -21.69 -31.89
N TRP A 56 5.54 -20.47 -32.39
CA TRP A 56 5.64 -20.17 -33.82
C TRP A 56 7.02 -20.52 -34.38
N VAL A 57 8.11 -20.16 -33.69
CA VAL A 57 9.48 -20.55 -34.08
C VAL A 57 9.59 -22.07 -34.11
N VAL A 58 9.17 -22.78 -33.06
CA VAL A 58 9.24 -24.24 -32.99
C VAL A 58 8.47 -24.89 -34.14
N ILE A 59 7.24 -24.46 -34.40
CA ILE A 59 6.42 -25.00 -35.50
C ILE A 59 7.06 -24.68 -36.85
N ARG A 60 7.53 -23.45 -37.07
CA ARG A 60 8.12 -23.05 -38.35
C ARG A 60 9.42 -23.79 -38.64
N VAL A 61 10.25 -23.98 -37.62
CA VAL A 61 11.48 -24.78 -37.70
C VAL A 61 11.15 -26.25 -37.95
N SER A 62 10.18 -26.83 -37.23
CA SER A 62 9.77 -28.24 -37.40
C SER A 62 9.11 -28.54 -38.75
N ARG A 63 8.55 -27.54 -39.43
CA ARG A 63 7.92 -27.68 -40.76
C ARG A 63 8.93 -27.70 -41.90
N HIS A 64 10.18 -27.34 -41.67
CA HIS A 64 11.24 -27.65 -42.62
C HIS A 64 11.63 -29.13 -42.45
N PHE A 65 11.33 -29.94 -43.46
CA PHE A 65 11.53 -31.40 -43.52
C PHE A 65 12.98 -31.90 -43.27
N GLY A 66 13.92 -31.03 -42.91
CA GLY A 66 15.30 -31.36 -42.60
C GLY A 66 15.73 -31.13 -41.15
N PHE A 67 14.88 -30.56 -40.28
CA PHE A 67 15.22 -30.27 -38.89
C PHE A 67 14.24 -30.94 -37.93
N SER A 68 14.47 -32.23 -37.65
CA SER A 68 13.75 -32.95 -36.61
C SER A 68 14.21 -32.45 -35.23
N THR A 69 13.25 -32.15 -34.36
CA THR A 69 13.47 -31.66 -32.99
C THR A 69 13.94 -32.74 -32.01
N GLN A 70 14.11 -33.99 -32.46
CA GLN A 70 14.57 -35.12 -31.62
C GLN A 70 16.09 -35.10 -31.32
N TYR A 71 16.78 -34.01 -31.63
CA TYR A 71 18.14 -34.10 -32.14
C TYR A 71 18.98 -32.85 -31.84
N PHE A 72 19.05 -32.53 -30.55
CA PHE A 72 19.71 -31.29 -30.10
C PHE A 72 21.25 -31.37 -30.09
N PHE A 73 21.91 -32.52 -30.33
CA PHE A 73 23.39 -32.58 -30.39
C PHE A 73 23.94 -33.70 -31.32
N LEU A 74 24.71 -33.31 -32.36
CA LEU A 74 25.66 -34.07 -33.20
C LEU A 74 25.22 -35.26 -34.09
N ALA A 75 24.53 -36.28 -33.57
CA ALA A 75 24.14 -37.47 -34.33
C ALA A 75 23.36 -37.27 -35.67
N PRO A 76 22.51 -36.23 -35.84
CA PRO A 76 21.64 -36.11 -37.01
C PRO A 76 22.34 -35.50 -38.22
N PHE A 77 23.42 -34.73 -38.02
CA PHE A 77 24.22 -34.21 -39.12
C PHE A 77 24.84 -35.36 -39.92
N VAL A 78 25.34 -36.37 -39.21
CA VAL A 78 25.91 -37.59 -39.81
C VAL A 78 24.81 -38.39 -40.52
N HIS A 79 23.63 -38.57 -39.92
CA HIS A 79 22.51 -39.26 -40.57
C HIS A 79 21.99 -38.51 -41.81
N TRP A 80 21.95 -37.17 -41.76
CA TRP A 80 21.57 -36.34 -42.91
C TRP A 80 22.53 -36.51 -44.07
N VAL A 81 23.85 -36.45 -43.82
CA VAL A 81 24.90 -36.65 -44.85
C VAL A 81 24.78 -38.02 -45.53
N VAL A 82 24.51 -39.07 -44.76
CA VAL A 82 24.40 -40.45 -45.30
C VAL A 82 23.09 -40.67 -46.08
N SER A 83 22.03 -39.92 -45.77
CA SER A 83 20.71 -40.03 -46.43
C SER A 83 20.55 -39.19 -47.71
N LEU A 84 21.56 -38.42 -48.10
CA LEU A 84 21.55 -37.62 -49.34
C LEU A 84 21.29 -38.40 -50.64
N PRO A 85 21.67 -39.70 -50.79
CA PRO A 85 21.43 -40.45 -52.01
C PRO A 85 19.97 -40.90 -52.24
N GLU A 86 19.13 -40.92 -51.20
CA GLU A 86 17.81 -41.58 -51.23
C GLU A 86 16.61 -40.64 -51.39
N LYS A 87 16.83 -39.37 -51.75
CA LYS A 87 15.73 -38.42 -51.97
C LYS A 87 14.97 -38.70 -53.28
N LEU A 88 14.16 -39.75 -53.29
CA LEU A 88 13.07 -39.94 -54.25
C LEU A 88 11.92 -38.96 -53.95
N PRO A 89 11.16 -38.54 -54.97
CA PRO A 89 10.10 -37.55 -54.81
C PRO A 89 8.90 -38.17 -54.08
N VAL A 90 8.57 -37.61 -52.91
CA VAL A 90 7.36 -37.95 -52.14
C VAL A 90 6.14 -37.36 -52.86
N PRO A 91 5.02 -38.09 -53.02
CA PRO A 91 3.84 -37.57 -53.68
C PRO A 91 3.21 -36.43 -52.87
N ALA A 92 2.59 -35.50 -53.60
CA ALA A 92 2.08 -34.23 -53.12
C ALA A 92 1.24 -34.36 -51.83
N ALA A 93 1.62 -33.57 -50.83
CA ALA A 93 0.93 -33.45 -49.55
C ALA A 93 -0.56 -33.15 -49.76
N ARG A 94 -1.41 -33.95 -49.12
CA ARG A 94 -2.86 -33.75 -49.05
C ARG A 94 -3.15 -32.32 -48.58
N GLN A 95 -3.81 -31.53 -49.42
CA GLN A 95 -4.27 -30.19 -49.06
C GLN A 95 -5.26 -30.31 -47.89
N VAL A 96 -4.79 -29.96 -46.70
CA VAL A 96 -5.63 -29.80 -45.51
C VAL A 96 -6.53 -28.60 -45.75
N SER A 97 -7.84 -28.83 -45.75
CA SER A 97 -8.86 -27.78 -45.90
C SER A 97 -8.60 -26.64 -44.90
N LYS A 98 -8.74 -25.40 -45.36
CA LYS A 98 -8.54 -24.15 -44.61
C LYS A 98 -9.55 -24.05 -43.45
N GLN A 99 -9.31 -24.74 -42.35
CA GLN A 99 -10.12 -24.66 -41.14
C GLN A 99 -9.84 -23.31 -40.47
N SER A 100 -10.88 -22.51 -40.26
CA SER A 100 -10.76 -21.19 -39.63
C SER A 100 -10.09 -21.33 -38.27
N SER A 101 -8.91 -20.72 -38.11
CA SER A 101 -8.05 -20.99 -36.96
C SER A 101 -8.69 -20.47 -35.68
N PRO A 102 -9.05 -21.35 -34.71
CA PRO A 102 -9.67 -20.93 -33.45
C PRO A 102 -8.75 -20.06 -32.57
N LEU A 103 -7.44 -20.06 -32.86
CA LEU A 103 -6.41 -19.28 -32.15
C LEU A 103 -6.65 -17.76 -32.19
N TRP A 104 -7.05 -17.22 -33.35
CA TRP A 104 -7.34 -15.79 -33.47
C TRP A 104 -8.51 -15.37 -32.56
N LYS A 105 -9.55 -16.22 -32.47
CA LYS A 105 -10.71 -15.97 -31.60
C LYS A 105 -10.32 -16.01 -30.13
N ALA A 106 -9.50 -16.98 -29.74
CA ALA A 106 -8.97 -17.08 -28.37
C ALA A 106 -8.08 -15.88 -28.00
N LEU A 107 -7.23 -15.43 -28.91
CA LEU A 107 -6.37 -14.26 -28.71
C LEU A 107 -7.21 -12.98 -28.58
N ALA A 108 -8.19 -12.80 -29.47
CA ALA A 108 -9.10 -11.66 -29.42
C ALA A 108 -9.93 -11.62 -28.12
N SER A 109 -10.43 -12.76 -27.65
CA SER A 109 -11.15 -12.83 -26.37
C SER A 109 -10.24 -12.53 -25.17
N ALA A 110 -9.00 -13.00 -25.18
CA ALA A 110 -8.03 -12.74 -24.10
C ALA A 110 -7.65 -11.25 -24.05
N CYS A 111 -7.34 -10.64 -25.20
CA CYS A 111 -7.08 -9.21 -25.31
C CYS A 111 -8.30 -8.37 -24.90
N GLY A 112 -9.50 -8.75 -25.34
CA GLY A 112 -10.75 -8.07 -24.98
C GLY A 112 -11.01 -8.10 -23.48
N LEU A 113 -10.81 -9.25 -22.83
CA LEU A 113 -10.94 -9.38 -21.38
C LEU A 113 -9.93 -8.49 -20.63
N LEU A 114 -8.67 -8.45 -21.07
CA LEU A 114 -7.65 -7.60 -20.44
C LEU A 114 -7.98 -6.12 -20.60
N ILE A 115 -8.40 -5.68 -21.79
CA ILE A 115 -8.82 -4.29 -22.04
C ILE A 115 -10.02 -3.92 -21.16
N PHE A 116 -11.00 -4.83 -21.04
CA PHE A 116 -12.15 -4.63 -20.17
C PHE A 116 -11.77 -4.50 -18.69
N LEU A 117 -10.88 -5.36 -18.19
CA LEU A 117 -10.39 -5.27 -16.81
C LEU A 117 -9.61 -3.98 -16.55
N VAL A 118 -8.81 -3.51 -17.52
CA VAL A 118 -8.12 -2.22 -17.45
C VAL A 118 -9.12 -1.08 -17.41
N TYR A 119 -10.14 -1.11 -18.27
CA TYR A 119 -11.22 -0.12 -18.29
C TYR A 119 -11.93 -0.03 -16.93
N LEU A 120 -12.31 -1.17 -16.35
CA LEU A 120 -12.87 -1.22 -15.00
C LEU A 120 -11.90 -0.65 -13.95
N SER A 121 -10.60 -0.90 -14.09
CA SER A 121 -9.58 -0.36 -13.19
C SER A 121 -9.48 1.17 -13.25
N TYR A 122 -9.76 1.78 -14.41
CA TYR A 122 -9.82 3.24 -14.57
C TYR A 122 -11.14 3.85 -14.10
N TRP A 123 -12.22 3.07 -14.03
CA TRP A 123 -13.51 3.50 -13.50
C TRP A 123 -13.52 3.67 -11.98
N VAL A 124 -12.65 2.96 -11.27
CA VAL A 124 -12.43 3.17 -9.83
C VAL A 124 -11.82 4.56 -9.63
N PRO A 125 -12.23 5.33 -8.59
CA PRO A 125 -11.57 6.59 -8.25
C PRO A 125 -10.05 6.45 -8.17
N GLN A 126 -9.35 7.19 -9.02
CA GLN A 126 -7.89 7.14 -9.12
C GLN A 126 -7.27 8.01 -8.02
N LEU A 127 -6.67 7.37 -7.02
CA LEU A 127 -5.92 8.04 -5.97
C LEU A 127 -4.44 7.71 -6.14
N VAL A 128 -3.63 8.74 -6.39
CA VAL A 128 -2.17 8.63 -6.32
C VAL A 128 -1.79 8.87 -4.86
N SER A 129 -1.15 7.90 -4.22
CA SER A 129 -0.69 8.06 -2.85
C SER A 129 0.59 8.90 -2.85
N LEU A 130 0.43 10.23 -2.79
CA LEU A 130 1.55 11.12 -2.51
C LEU A 130 1.89 11.04 -1.02
N PRO A 131 3.17 11.18 -0.63
CA PRO A 131 3.52 11.33 0.77
C PRO A 131 2.80 12.56 1.33
N PRO A 132 2.19 12.47 2.53
CA PRO A 132 1.56 13.61 3.17
C PRO A 132 2.61 14.69 3.39
N LYS A 133 2.27 15.95 3.15
CA LYS A 133 3.15 17.06 3.51
C LYS A 133 3.35 17.03 5.02
N LYS A 134 4.58 16.88 5.48
CA LYS A 134 4.94 16.94 6.90
C LYS A 134 4.71 18.38 7.38
N VAL A 135 3.54 18.65 7.95
CA VAL A 135 3.33 19.89 8.70
C VAL A 135 4.04 19.67 10.02
N ALA A 136 5.19 20.33 10.21
CA ALA A 136 5.89 20.30 11.48
C ALA A 136 4.96 20.89 12.54
N PHE A 137 4.79 20.19 13.65
CA PHE A 137 4.07 20.71 14.80
C PHE A 137 4.88 21.88 15.36
N ASP A 138 4.42 23.11 15.11
CA ASP A 138 5.01 24.32 15.65
C ASP A 138 4.17 24.84 16.83
N PRO A 139 4.57 24.55 18.07
CA PRO A 139 3.84 24.98 19.26
C PRO A 139 3.80 26.52 19.42
N THR A 140 4.65 27.27 18.71
CA THR A 140 4.67 28.74 18.79
C THR A 140 3.50 29.40 18.07
N GLN A 141 2.94 28.72 17.06
CA GLN A 141 1.82 29.23 16.25
C GLN A 141 0.46 28.99 16.91
N ILE A 142 0.41 28.19 17.99
CA ILE A 142 -0.81 27.82 18.69
C ILE A 142 -1.23 28.97 19.63
N LYS A 143 -2.36 29.59 19.33
CA LYS A 143 -2.88 30.74 20.10
C LYS A 143 -4.06 30.36 20.99
N THR A 144 -4.89 29.44 20.54
CA THR A 144 -6.11 29.04 21.25
C THR A 144 -6.14 27.55 21.55
N LYS A 145 -6.98 27.14 22.51
CA LYS A 145 -7.26 25.73 22.79
C LYS A 145 -7.87 24.99 21.59
N ALA A 146 -8.62 25.72 20.76
CA ALA A 146 -9.19 25.17 19.53
C ALA A 146 -8.09 24.88 18.50
N ASP A 147 -7.12 25.79 18.33
CA ASP A 147 -5.95 25.55 17.47
C ASP A 147 -5.13 24.35 17.96
N LEU A 148 -5.00 24.20 19.29
CA LEU A 148 -4.31 23.08 19.91
C LEU A 148 -5.03 21.75 19.64
N ALA A 149 -6.36 21.72 19.75
CA ALA A 149 -7.15 20.54 19.43
C ALA A 149 -7.10 20.20 17.92
N GLU A 150 -7.07 21.20 17.04
CA GLU A 150 -6.92 20.96 15.59
C GLU A 150 -5.51 20.46 15.24
N ALA A 151 -4.47 21.00 15.87
CA ALA A 151 -3.11 20.49 15.75
C ALA A 151 -3.01 19.04 16.27
N GLY A 152 -3.65 18.75 17.40
CA GLY A 152 -3.79 17.39 17.94
C GLY A 152 -4.52 16.43 17.00
N LYS A 153 -5.56 16.90 16.30
CA LYS A 153 -6.27 16.13 15.28
C LYS A 153 -5.36 15.79 14.11
N GLN A 154 -4.58 16.75 13.62
CA GLN A 154 -3.61 16.52 12.55
C GLN A 154 -2.55 15.50 12.97
N LEU A 155 -2.08 15.56 14.22
CA LEU A 155 -1.18 14.55 14.78
C LEU A 155 -1.85 13.18 14.86
N PHE A 156 -3.09 13.10 15.35
CA PHE A 156 -3.87 11.87 15.51
C PHE A 156 -4.02 11.08 14.20
N PHE A 157 -4.30 11.77 13.09
CA PHE A 157 -4.43 11.17 11.76
C PHE A 157 -3.11 11.13 10.97
N GLY A 158 -2.11 11.86 11.41
CA GLY A 158 -0.79 11.98 10.79
C GLY A 158 0.27 11.20 11.57
N LYS A 159 1.23 11.93 12.17
CA LYS A 159 2.42 11.37 12.83
C LYS A 159 2.10 10.33 13.91
N ALA A 160 1.09 10.58 14.73
CA ALA A 160 0.74 9.67 15.84
C ALA A 160 0.07 8.38 15.37
N GLN A 161 -0.52 8.38 14.17
CA GLN A 161 -1.18 7.22 13.54
C GLN A 161 -2.22 6.52 14.43
N CYS A 162 -2.79 7.22 15.41
CA CYS A 162 -3.77 6.69 16.34
C CYS A 162 -4.99 6.11 15.59
N ALA A 163 -5.37 6.76 14.49
CA ALA A 163 -6.48 6.36 13.63
C ALA A 163 -6.33 4.97 12.97
N LEU A 164 -5.15 4.36 12.98
CA LEU A 164 -4.94 2.99 12.46
C LEU A 164 -5.60 1.92 13.33
N CYS A 165 -5.80 2.22 14.61
CA CYS A 165 -6.38 1.32 15.58
C CYS A 165 -7.63 1.90 16.22
N HIS A 166 -7.63 3.20 16.50
CA HIS A 166 -8.70 3.91 17.18
C HIS A 166 -9.61 4.63 16.20
N SER A 167 -10.86 4.18 16.09
CA SER A 167 -11.87 4.89 15.33
C SER A 167 -12.41 6.08 16.12
N VAL A 168 -12.59 7.22 15.44
CA VAL A 168 -13.35 8.35 16.00
C VAL A 168 -14.85 8.07 15.90
N GLU A 169 -15.29 7.35 14.86
CA GLU A 169 -16.69 6.93 14.74
C GLU A 169 -16.91 5.55 15.37
N GLN A 170 -18.17 5.28 15.74
CA GLN A 170 -18.56 3.96 16.26
C GLN A 170 -18.43 2.92 15.15
N THR A 171 -17.69 1.85 15.42
CA THR A 171 -17.45 0.74 14.48
C THR A 171 -17.94 -0.54 15.13
N GLU A 172 -18.58 -1.45 14.37
CA GLU A 172 -19.14 -2.69 14.91
C GLU A 172 -18.07 -3.69 15.39
N ALA A 173 -16.90 -3.69 14.75
CA ALA A 173 -15.74 -4.52 15.08
C ALA A 173 -14.46 -3.67 15.26
N PRO A 174 -14.39 -2.84 16.31
CA PRO A 174 -13.26 -1.94 16.51
C PRO A 174 -12.02 -2.74 16.94
N ARG A 175 -10.85 -2.40 16.37
CA ARG A 175 -9.56 -2.98 16.78
C ARG A 175 -9.12 -2.49 18.16
N ALA A 176 -9.38 -1.22 18.45
CA ALA A 176 -9.07 -0.56 19.72
C ALA A 176 -10.28 0.28 20.19
N PRO A 177 -10.29 0.75 21.45
CA PRO A 177 -11.39 1.53 21.98
C PRO A 177 -11.75 2.74 21.12
N ALA A 178 -13.04 3.00 20.93
CA ALA A 178 -13.51 4.16 20.18
C ALA A 178 -13.20 5.47 20.92
N MET A 179 -12.78 6.51 20.20
CA MET A 179 -12.36 7.78 20.79
C MET A 179 -13.51 8.75 21.08
N GLN A 180 -14.67 8.54 20.43
CA GLN A 180 -15.83 9.40 20.64
C GLN A 180 -16.31 9.37 22.08
N GLY A 181 -16.49 10.55 22.68
CA GLY A 181 -16.99 10.71 24.04
C GLY A 181 -15.96 10.39 25.12
N LEU A 182 -14.73 9.99 24.78
CA LEU A 182 -13.68 9.73 25.78
C LEU A 182 -13.27 11.01 26.50
N GLY A 183 -13.29 12.16 25.82
CA GLY A 183 -12.96 13.44 26.43
C GLY A 183 -13.85 13.84 27.62
N ALA A 184 -15.11 13.40 27.64
CA ALA A 184 -16.01 13.60 28.79
C ALA A 184 -15.80 12.58 29.90
N LYS A 185 -15.27 11.40 29.58
CA LYS A 185 -15.21 10.24 30.48
C LYS A 185 -13.85 10.05 31.14
N ARG A 186 -12.81 10.71 30.63
CA ARG A 186 -11.41 10.47 31.02
C ARG A 186 -10.70 11.77 31.34
N THR A 187 -9.84 11.71 32.35
CA THR A 187 -9.02 12.85 32.76
C THR A 187 -7.84 13.02 31.82
N ARG A 188 -7.23 14.22 31.85
CA ARG A 188 -5.99 14.54 31.12
C ARG A 188 -4.90 13.52 31.42
N GLU A 189 -4.72 13.20 32.68
CA GLU A 189 -3.68 12.30 33.20
C GLU A 189 -3.89 10.89 32.69
N TYR A 190 -5.13 10.42 32.65
CA TYR A 190 -5.45 9.10 32.12
C TYR A 190 -5.13 8.98 30.63
N ILE A 191 -5.48 10.00 29.83
CA ILE A 191 -5.21 10.00 28.39
C ILE A 191 -3.69 10.04 28.15
N TYR A 192 -2.96 10.86 28.91
CA TYR A 192 -1.50 10.94 28.83
C TYR A 192 -0.82 9.66 29.28
N GLU A 193 -1.22 9.09 30.41
CA GLU A 193 -0.72 7.82 30.92
C GLU A 193 -0.96 6.69 29.92
N SER A 194 -2.10 6.66 29.24
CA SER A 194 -2.40 5.65 28.22
C SER A 194 -1.40 5.65 27.06
N MET A 195 -0.78 6.81 26.74
CA MET A 195 0.23 6.90 25.69
C MET A 195 1.63 6.46 26.15
N VAL A 196 1.96 6.71 27.42
CA VAL A 196 3.30 6.45 27.98
C VAL A 196 3.39 5.06 28.63
N LYS A 197 2.30 4.60 29.25
CA LYS A 197 2.17 3.34 29.99
C LYS A 197 0.81 2.68 29.68
N PRO A 198 0.59 2.21 28.44
CA PRO A 198 -0.68 1.62 28.05
C PRO A 198 -1.08 0.41 28.93
N GLU A 199 -0.11 -0.38 29.38
CA GLU A 199 -0.35 -1.57 30.22
C GLU A 199 -0.80 -1.27 31.66
N ALA A 200 -0.74 0.00 32.10
CA ALA A 200 -1.07 0.37 33.48
C ALA A 200 -2.55 0.11 33.83
N VAL A 201 -3.45 0.28 32.86
CA VAL A 201 -4.90 0.11 33.07
C VAL A 201 -5.54 -0.63 31.90
N ILE A 202 -6.16 -1.78 32.19
CA ILE A 202 -6.94 -2.52 31.19
C ILE A 202 -8.31 -1.85 31.04
N TYR A 203 -8.55 -1.24 29.88
CA TYR A 203 -9.81 -0.56 29.57
C TYR A 203 -10.91 -1.56 29.17
N LYS A 204 -12.07 -1.44 29.81
CA LYS A 204 -13.29 -2.20 29.48
C LYS A 204 -14.33 -1.25 28.89
N GLN A 205 -14.73 -1.48 27.64
CA GLN A 205 -15.76 -0.65 27.01
C GLN A 205 -17.13 -1.25 27.25
N TYR A 206 -17.91 -0.60 28.11
CA TYR A 206 -19.31 -0.96 28.41
C TYR A 206 -20.33 -0.22 27.53
N ALA A 207 -19.87 0.65 26.62
CA ALA A 207 -20.69 1.65 25.93
C ALA A 207 -21.24 1.20 24.55
N GLU A 208 -20.96 -0.02 24.11
CA GLU A 208 -21.53 -0.60 22.90
C GLU A 208 -22.63 -1.61 23.28
N GLU A 209 -23.70 -1.69 22.49
CA GLU A 209 -24.77 -2.67 22.71
C GLU A 209 -24.19 -4.09 22.64
N GLY A 210 -24.22 -4.81 23.76
CA GLY A 210 -23.68 -6.17 23.87
C GLY A 210 -22.84 -6.40 25.12
N PRO A 211 -22.24 -7.59 25.27
CA PRO A 211 -21.31 -7.87 26.36
C PRO A 211 -20.10 -6.94 26.27
N ALA A 212 -19.62 -6.47 27.44
CA ALA A 212 -18.50 -5.54 27.52
C ALA A 212 -17.28 -6.07 26.75
N LYS A 213 -16.81 -5.30 25.76
CA LYS A 213 -15.61 -5.67 24.99
C LYS A 213 -14.37 -5.35 25.82
N LEU A 214 -13.53 -6.37 25.99
CA LEU A 214 -12.22 -6.26 26.60
C LEU A 214 -11.20 -5.98 25.49
N PHE A 215 -10.52 -4.85 25.57
CA PHE A 215 -9.40 -4.57 24.70
C PHE A 215 -8.12 -5.01 25.41
N SER A 216 -7.33 -5.86 24.75
CA SER A 216 -6.00 -6.17 25.24
C SER A 216 -5.15 -4.90 25.18
N SER A 217 -4.41 -4.59 26.24
CA SER A 217 -3.54 -3.42 26.27
C SER A 217 -2.28 -3.67 25.44
N GLN A 218 -2.44 -3.60 24.12
CA GLN A 218 -1.38 -3.84 23.12
C GLN A 218 -0.96 -2.57 22.39
N MET A 219 -1.30 -1.39 22.92
CA MET A 219 -0.88 -0.12 22.36
C MET A 219 0.64 0.05 22.52
N PRO A 220 1.37 0.51 21.50
CA PRO A 220 2.79 0.80 21.64
C PRO A 220 3.01 1.99 22.56
N ILE A 221 4.19 2.05 23.18
CA ILE A 221 4.63 3.21 23.96
C ILE A 221 4.92 4.35 22.98
N ILE A 222 4.16 5.44 23.05
CA ILE A 222 4.10 6.47 22.00
C ILE A 222 5.28 7.45 22.02
N ASN A 223 5.85 7.70 23.19
CA ASN A 223 7.04 8.55 23.33
C ASN A 223 8.36 7.80 23.02
N LYS A 224 8.27 6.67 22.31
CA LYS A 224 9.40 5.87 21.85
C LYS A 224 9.23 5.53 20.37
N PRO A 225 10.32 5.18 19.65
CA PRO A 225 10.21 4.63 18.31
C PRO A 225 9.25 3.42 18.28
N PRO A 226 8.38 3.29 17.26
CA PRO A 226 8.43 3.97 15.95
C PRO A 226 7.64 5.29 15.83
N VAL A 227 6.86 5.70 16.85
CA VAL A 227 5.99 6.89 16.75
C VAL A 227 6.70 8.16 17.21
N ASP A 228 7.45 8.06 18.32
CA ASP A 228 8.35 9.09 18.83
C ASP A 228 7.72 10.50 18.91
N LEU A 229 6.58 10.60 19.61
CA LEU A 229 5.97 11.90 19.90
C LEU A 229 6.73 12.62 21.00
N SER A 230 6.96 13.91 20.81
CA SER A 230 7.43 14.79 21.88
C SER A 230 6.33 15.01 22.92
N GLU A 231 6.72 15.51 24.09
CA GLU A 231 5.76 15.86 25.14
C GLU A 231 4.75 16.92 24.69
N THR A 232 5.19 17.91 23.90
CA THR A 232 4.32 18.95 23.34
C THR A 232 3.32 18.39 22.34
N GLU A 233 3.72 17.44 21.50
CA GLU A 233 2.84 16.74 20.56
C GLU A 233 1.83 15.85 21.29
N MET A 234 2.26 15.14 22.34
CA MET A 234 1.37 14.32 23.16
C MET A 234 0.29 15.18 23.84
N LEU A 235 0.64 16.36 24.36
CA LEU A 235 -0.33 17.29 24.96
C LEU A 235 -1.33 17.83 23.93
N ALA A 236 -0.91 18.08 22.69
CA ALA A 236 -1.82 18.44 21.61
C ALA A 236 -2.81 17.29 21.29
N VAL A 237 -2.33 16.04 21.25
CA VAL A 237 -3.21 14.87 21.09
C VAL A 237 -4.20 14.75 22.26
N VAL A 238 -3.76 15.00 23.51
CA VAL A 238 -4.67 15.03 24.67
C VAL A 238 -5.75 16.10 24.49
N ALA A 239 -5.39 17.30 24.03
CA ALA A 239 -6.35 18.37 23.77
C ALA A 239 -7.40 17.94 22.72
N PHE A 240 -6.97 17.28 21.64
CA PHE A 240 -7.89 16.73 20.65
C PHE A 240 -8.83 15.67 21.24
N VAL A 241 -8.31 14.69 21.98
CA VAL A 241 -9.13 13.64 22.59
C VAL A 241 -10.13 14.22 23.60
N GLN A 242 -9.73 15.23 24.37
CA GLN A 242 -10.64 15.95 25.26
C GLN A 242 -11.74 16.68 24.49
N SER A 243 -11.44 17.23 23.30
CA SER A 243 -12.44 17.90 22.46
C SER A 243 -13.53 16.97 21.92
N LEU A 244 -13.32 15.64 21.91
CA LEU A 244 -14.29 14.63 21.47
C LEU A 244 -15.40 14.38 22.51
N GLY A 245 -15.92 15.42 23.15
CA GLY A 245 -17.08 15.35 24.05
C GLY A 245 -16.85 15.91 25.45
N GLY A 246 -15.65 16.41 25.78
CA GLY A 246 -15.32 17.06 27.05
C GLY A 246 -14.79 18.47 26.89
N GLN A 247 -14.19 19.00 27.96
CA GLN A 247 -13.53 20.32 27.95
C GLN A 247 -12.01 20.17 27.82
N VAL A 248 -11.40 20.99 26.97
CA VAL A 248 -9.95 21.02 26.77
C VAL A 248 -9.28 21.69 27.97
N THR A 249 -8.51 20.90 28.71
CA THR A 249 -7.76 21.33 29.91
C THR A 249 -6.33 21.77 29.60
N VAL A 250 -5.83 21.44 28.41
CA VAL A 250 -4.46 21.77 27.99
C VAL A 250 -4.40 23.23 27.55
N GLU A 251 -3.48 24.00 28.11
CA GLU A 251 -3.29 25.41 27.78
C GLU A 251 -2.18 25.59 26.70
N PRO A 252 -2.33 26.52 25.74
CA PRO A 252 -1.26 26.79 24.79
C PRO A 252 0.06 27.24 25.45
N GLU A 253 -0.02 27.95 26.57
CA GLU A 253 1.15 28.50 27.26
C GLU A 253 1.98 27.43 27.97
N GLU A 254 1.36 26.37 28.53
CA GLU A 254 2.12 25.25 29.11
C GLU A 254 2.86 24.47 28.00
N VAL A 255 2.26 24.33 26.82
CA VAL A 255 2.89 23.63 25.68
C VAL A 255 4.10 24.43 25.18
N LYS A 256 3.99 25.76 25.15
CA LYS A 256 5.12 26.65 24.80
C LYS A 256 6.24 26.63 25.84
N ALA A 257 5.90 26.52 27.13
CA ALA A 257 6.88 26.45 28.21
C ALA A 257 7.74 25.17 28.18
N LEU A 258 7.22 24.10 27.58
CA LEU A 258 7.91 22.81 27.43
C LEU A 258 8.82 22.73 26.19
N ILE A 259 8.93 23.81 25.41
CA ILE A 259 9.87 23.86 24.28
C ILE A 259 11.29 23.88 24.84
N PRO A 260 12.15 22.88 24.54
CA PRO A 260 13.54 22.92 24.96
C PRO A 260 14.23 24.14 24.32
N VAL A 261 15.08 24.84 25.08
CA VAL A 261 15.78 26.07 24.67
C VAL A 261 16.52 25.95 23.32
N SER A 262 16.91 24.73 22.91
CA SER A 262 17.55 24.46 21.63
C SER A 262 16.61 24.55 20.40
N ALA A 263 15.28 24.50 20.59
CA ALA A 263 14.29 24.60 19.51
C ALA A 263 13.89 26.06 19.21
N SER A 264 13.99 26.98 20.17
CA SER A 264 13.74 28.40 19.90
C SER A 264 14.82 29.06 19.03
N GLU A 265 16.03 28.49 19.00
CA GLU A 265 17.13 28.99 18.16
C GLU A 265 17.00 28.53 16.70
N LYS A 266 16.58 27.27 16.46
CA LYS A 266 16.31 26.75 15.11
C LYS A 266 15.15 27.41 14.38
N VAL A 267 14.16 27.97 15.10
CA VAL A 267 13.07 28.75 14.49
C VAL A 267 13.53 30.16 14.07
N ARG A 268 14.62 30.66 14.68
CA ARG A 268 15.19 31.96 14.35
C ARG A 268 16.06 31.92 13.09
N ASP A 269 16.71 30.78 12.87
CA ASP A 269 17.56 30.52 11.71
C ASP A 269 16.82 29.61 10.71
N GLY A 270 15.94 30.19 9.90
CA GLY A 270 15.12 29.45 8.94
C GLY A 270 15.94 28.70 7.89
N ASN A 271 16.25 27.43 8.17
CA ASN A 271 16.84 26.48 7.22
C ASN A 271 16.26 25.06 7.41
#